data_AF-A0A7K4MGC1-F1
#
_entry.id   AF-A0A7K4MGC1-F1
#
_cell.length_a   1.000
_cell.length_b   1.000
_cell.length_c   1.000
_cell.angle_alpha   90.00
_cell.angle_beta   90.00
_cell.angle_gamma   90.00
#
_symmetry.space_group_name_H-M   'P 1'
#
loop_
_entity.id
_entity.type
_entity.pdbx_description
1 polymer ?
#
loop_
_entity_poly.entity_id
_entity_poly.type
_entity_poly.pdbx_seq_one_letter_code
_entity_poly.pdbx_strand_id
1 'polypeptide(L)'
;MTCKGICVRYKAQKPVGTGRYASGQRRCQICEIFIKWEGLWCPCCGYRLRTKPRNLKYKAKLRARVEADSIEAKAIAKAQSEEIEVAVAVKTKSKAKTTKSKATIKEKTPCTYCEKLFVYTDKHEKNCKKNPNIEISQESESIAIKA
;
A
#
# COMPACT_ATOMS: atom_id res chain seq x y z
N MET A 1 16.43 27.86 -16.79
CA MET A 1 16.26 26.41 -17.06
C MET A 1 15.07 26.21 -17.97
N THR A 2 15.28 25.63 -19.15
CA THR A 2 14.23 25.22 -20.09
C THR A 2 13.73 23.79 -19.78
N CYS A 3 12.63 23.37 -20.41
CA CYS A 3 12.10 22.01 -20.23
C CYS A 3 12.81 21.01 -21.17
N LYS A 4 13.39 19.94 -20.61
CA LYS A 4 14.12 18.87 -21.34
C LYS A 4 13.22 17.72 -21.87
N GLY A 5 11.89 17.87 -21.92
CA GLY A 5 10.95 16.83 -22.37
C GLY A 5 10.74 15.60 -21.46
N ILE A 6 11.73 15.21 -20.63
CA ILE A 6 11.72 13.99 -19.77
C ILE A 6 10.42 13.84 -18.96
N CYS A 7 9.88 14.94 -18.45
CA CYS A 7 8.68 14.94 -17.62
C CYS A 7 7.41 14.40 -18.31
N VAL A 8 7.36 14.33 -19.64
CA VAL A 8 6.23 13.78 -20.40
C VAL A 8 5.98 12.31 -20.05
N ARG A 9 7.04 11.53 -19.74
CA ARG A 9 6.92 10.13 -19.29
C ARG A 9 6.14 9.96 -17.98
N TYR A 10 6.12 11.00 -17.15
CA TYR A 10 5.47 11.03 -15.83
C TYR A 10 4.18 11.85 -15.83
N LYS A 11 3.67 12.23 -17.02
CA LYS A 11 2.48 13.08 -17.21
C LYS A 11 1.24 12.41 -16.62
N ALA A 12 0.62 13.07 -15.65
CA ALA A 12 -0.57 12.55 -14.98
C ALA A 12 -1.84 12.79 -15.81
N GLN A 13 -2.64 11.74 -16.00
CA GLN A 13 -3.95 11.85 -16.64
C GLN A 13 -4.94 12.68 -15.81
N LYS A 14 -5.94 13.28 -16.46
CA LYS A 14 -6.98 14.06 -15.75
C LYS A 14 -7.88 13.08 -14.97
N PRO A 15 -7.96 13.15 -13.63
CA PRO A 15 -8.90 12.33 -12.90
C PRO A 15 -10.32 12.88 -13.12
N VAL A 16 -11.31 11.99 -13.18
CA VAL A 16 -12.73 12.34 -13.25
C VAL A 16 -13.28 12.60 -11.84
N GLY A 17 -14.19 13.57 -11.70
CA GLY A 17 -14.84 13.96 -10.42
C GLY A 17 -13.95 14.66 -9.38
N THR A 18 -12.72 14.18 -9.17
CA THR A 18 -11.79 14.72 -8.16
C THR A 18 -10.83 15.79 -8.72
N GLY A 19 -10.34 16.66 -7.85
CA GLY A 19 -9.43 17.74 -8.21
C GLY A 19 -7.99 17.25 -8.31
N ARG A 20 -7.26 17.62 -9.38
CA ARG A 20 -5.87 17.19 -9.63
C ARG A 20 -4.95 17.24 -8.40
N TYR A 21 -4.98 18.34 -7.65
CA TYR A 21 -4.16 18.53 -6.45
C TYR A 21 -4.60 17.65 -5.27
N ALA A 22 -5.88 17.30 -5.15
CA ALA A 22 -6.37 16.36 -4.13
C ALA A 22 -5.88 14.93 -4.45
N SER A 23 -5.87 14.54 -5.74
CA SER A 23 -5.26 13.28 -6.21
C SER A 23 -3.72 13.26 -6.17
N GLY A 24 -3.08 14.17 -5.43
CA GLY A 24 -1.62 14.27 -5.31
C GLY A 24 -0.86 14.70 -6.58
N GLN A 25 -1.54 15.08 -7.67
CA GLN A 25 -0.87 15.50 -8.90
C GLN A 25 -0.22 16.88 -8.71
N ARG A 26 1.06 16.99 -9.08
CA ARG A 26 1.85 18.21 -8.87
C ARG A 26 2.11 18.88 -10.21
N ARG A 27 1.93 20.21 -10.31
CA ARG A 27 2.19 20.95 -11.56
C ARG A 27 3.62 21.48 -11.59
N CYS A 28 4.35 21.22 -12.67
CA CYS A 28 5.59 21.95 -12.95
C CYS A 28 5.26 23.35 -13.51
N GLN A 29 5.96 24.39 -13.07
CA GLN A 29 5.74 25.73 -13.63
C GLN A 29 6.46 25.96 -14.97
N ILE A 30 7.64 25.35 -15.16
CA ILE A 30 8.44 25.53 -16.39
C ILE A 30 7.93 24.63 -17.51
N CYS A 31 7.69 23.36 -17.19
CA CYS A 31 7.19 22.38 -18.16
C CYS A 31 5.66 22.36 -18.27
N GLU A 32 4.95 23.23 -17.52
CA GLU A 32 3.48 23.46 -17.57
C GLU A 32 2.54 22.26 -17.27
N ILE A 33 3.06 21.02 -17.26
CA ILE A 33 2.30 19.79 -17.09
C ILE A 33 2.08 19.39 -15.63
N PHE A 34 1.06 18.54 -15.42
CA PHE A 34 0.82 17.81 -14.18
C PHE A 34 1.56 16.47 -14.21
N ILE A 35 2.20 16.12 -13.10
CA ILE A 35 3.11 14.98 -12.97
C ILE A 35 2.70 14.16 -11.74
N LYS A 36 2.73 12.83 -11.84
CA LYS A 36 2.67 11.92 -10.67
C LYS A 36 4.11 11.57 -10.29
N TRP A 37 4.67 12.30 -9.34
CA TRP A 37 6.05 12.13 -8.87
C TRP A 37 6.13 12.36 -7.36
N GLU A 38 6.94 11.54 -6.69
CA GLU A 38 7.08 11.53 -5.23
C GLU A 38 7.92 12.70 -4.71
N GLY A 39 8.99 13.06 -5.44
CA GLY A 39 9.90 14.15 -5.09
C GLY A 39 9.31 15.56 -5.27
N LEU A 40 9.84 16.53 -4.54
CA LEU A 40 9.37 17.92 -4.56
C LEU A 40 9.82 18.70 -5.82
N TRP A 41 10.79 18.17 -6.56
CA TRP A 41 11.42 18.80 -7.72
C TRP A 41 11.03 18.09 -9.02
N CYS A 42 10.93 18.84 -10.11
CA CYS A 42 10.62 18.30 -11.43
C CYS A 42 11.84 17.53 -11.98
N PRO A 43 11.72 16.25 -12.37
CA PRO A 43 12.84 15.45 -12.89
C PRO A 43 13.39 15.93 -14.25
N CYS A 44 12.79 16.96 -14.85
CA CYS A 44 13.09 17.43 -16.19
C CYS A 44 13.82 18.78 -16.21
N CYS A 45 13.34 19.76 -15.43
CA CYS A 45 13.88 21.13 -15.39
C CYS A 45 14.40 21.53 -14.00
N GLY A 46 14.36 20.63 -13.01
CA GLY A 46 14.82 20.91 -11.64
C GLY A 46 13.98 21.94 -10.89
N TYR A 47 12.81 22.36 -11.41
CA TYR A 47 11.97 23.37 -10.74
C TYR A 47 11.06 22.76 -9.67
N ARG A 48 10.80 23.49 -8.58
CA ARG A 48 9.95 23.05 -7.47
C ARG A 48 8.50 22.84 -7.92
N LEU A 49 7.97 21.63 -7.72
CA LEU A 49 6.62 21.26 -8.12
C LEU A 49 5.57 21.93 -7.23
N ARG A 50 4.52 22.44 -7.85
CA ARG A 50 3.40 23.10 -7.17
C ARG A 50 2.37 22.05 -6.72
N THR A 51 2.13 22.01 -5.41
CA THR A 51 1.12 21.12 -4.76
C THR A 51 -0.19 21.83 -4.44
N LYS A 52 -0.25 23.17 -4.48
CA LYS A 52 -1.43 23.97 -4.13
C LYS A 52 -1.83 24.90 -5.30
N PRO A 53 -3.14 25.11 -5.57
CA PRO A 53 -3.62 26.08 -6.55
C PRO A 53 -3.03 27.49 -6.35
N ARG A 54 -2.94 28.27 -7.43
CA ARG A 54 -2.59 29.71 -7.36
C ARG A 54 -3.65 30.52 -6.62
N ASN A 55 -4.89 30.42 -7.09
CA ASN A 55 -5.96 31.32 -6.71
C ASN A 55 -6.52 30.98 -5.32
N LEU A 56 -6.72 31.99 -4.48
CA LEU A 56 -7.17 31.86 -3.09
C LEU A 56 -8.49 31.08 -2.97
N LYS A 57 -9.48 31.37 -3.82
CA LYS A 57 -10.77 30.65 -3.90
C LYS A 57 -10.60 29.13 -4.05
N TYR A 58 -9.69 28.69 -4.93
CA TYR A 58 -9.41 27.26 -5.15
C TYR A 58 -8.52 26.66 -4.06
N LYS A 59 -7.66 27.46 -3.42
CA LYS A 59 -6.86 27.05 -2.25
C LYS A 59 -7.75 26.77 -1.04
N ALA A 60 -8.79 27.57 -0.82
CA ALA A 60 -9.81 27.32 0.20
C ALA A 60 -10.60 26.03 -0.10
N LYS A 61 -11.10 25.86 -1.33
CA LYS A 61 -11.81 24.63 -1.74
C LYS A 61 -10.97 23.36 -1.60
N LEU A 62 -9.65 23.44 -1.81
CA LEU A 62 -8.75 22.30 -1.57
C LEU A 62 -8.60 21.99 -0.08
N ARG A 63 -8.47 23.00 0.79
CA ARG A 63 -8.39 22.79 2.25
C ARG A 63 -9.64 22.09 2.79
N ALA A 64 -10.83 22.60 2.46
CA ALA A 64 -12.09 22.05 2.93
C ALA A 64 -12.29 20.57 2.54
N ARG A 65 -11.80 20.16 1.35
CA ARG A 65 -11.78 18.73 0.96
C ARG A 65 -10.79 17.92 1.78
N VAL A 66 -9.53 18.35 1.87
CA VAL A 66 -8.50 17.63 2.65
C VAL A 66 -8.89 17.50 4.13
N GLU A 67 -9.61 18.49 4.66
CA GLU A 67 -10.17 18.45 6.01
C GLU A 67 -11.29 17.40 6.12
N ALA A 68 -12.27 17.39 5.22
CA ALA A 68 -13.30 16.36 5.15
C ALA A 68 -12.70 14.94 5.00
N ASP A 69 -11.80 14.74 4.03
CA ASP A 69 -11.07 13.48 3.80
C ASP A 69 -10.36 13.02 5.09
N SER A 70 -9.83 13.94 5.91
CA SER A 70 -9.16 13.63 7.17
C SER A 70 -10.11 13.32 8.34
N ILE A 71 -11.33 13.87 8.33
CA ILE A 71 -12.38 13.58 9.32
C ILE A 71 -12.98 12.19 9.03
N GLU A 72 -13.25 11.89 7.76
CA GLU A 72 -13.70 10.57 7.30
C GLU A 72 -12.68 9.48 7.67
N ALA A 73 -11.39 9.70 7.38
CA ALA A 73 -10.32 8.76 7.77
C ALA A 73 -10.23 8.54 9.29
N LYS A 74 -10.44 9.58 10.10
CA LYS A 74 -10.47 9.48 11.58
C LYS A 74 -11.72 8.74 12.08
N ALA A 75 -12.88 8.95 11.46
CA ALA A 75 -14.11 8.25 11.80
C ALA A 75 -13.99 6.74 11.53
N ILE A 76 -13.41 6.35 10.39
CA ILE A 76 -13.12 4.96 10.05
C ILE A 76 -12.14 4.33 11.06
N ALA A 77 -11.06 5.05 11.41
CA ALA A 77 -10.10 4.58 12.41
C ALA A 77 -10.72 4.41 13.80
N LYS A 78 -11.64 5.31 14.20
CA LYS A 78 -12.32 5.23 15.51
C LYS A 78 -13.31 4.05 15.58
N ALA A 79 -14.09 3.82 14.53
CA ALA A 79 -14.99 2.67 14.46
C ALA A 79 -14.22 1.33 14.59
N GLN A 80 -13.05 1.23 13.96
CA GLN A 80 -12.19 0.04 14.05
C GLN A 80 -11.60 -0.19 15.46
N SER A 81 -11.42 0.85 16.28
CA SER A 81 -11.04 0.67 17.69
C SER A 81 -12.21 0.27 18.59
N GLU A 82 -13.42 0.74 18.31
CA GLU A 82 -14.61 0.46 19.14
C GLU A 82 -15.09 -1.01 18.97
N GLU A 83 -14.90 -1.63 17.80
CA GLU A 83 -15.22 -3.06 17.59
C GLU A 83 -14.28 -4.02 18.35
N ILE A 84 -13.08 -3.58 18.77
CA ILE A 84 -12.09 -4.42 19.47
C ILE A 84 -12.39 -4.51 20.97
N GLU A 85 -12.95 -3.46 21.58
CA GLU A 85 -13.21 -3.43 23.03
C GLU A 85 -14.37 -4.36 23.45
N VAL A 86 -15.34 -4.61 22.57
CA VAL A 86 -16.48 -5.50 22.86
C VAL A 86 -16.08 -6.99 22.86
N ALA A 87 -14.92 -7.36 22.29
CA ALA A 87 -14.45 -8.74 22.19
C ALA A 87 -13.71 -9.27 23.44
N VAL A 88 -13.32 -8.39 24.38
CA VAL A 88 -12.47 -8.78 25.54
C VAL A 88 -13.29 -9.22 26.76
N ALA A 89 -14.59 -8.90 26.80
CA ALA A 89 -15.50 -9.31 27.86
C ALA A 89 -16.41 -10.47 27.44
N VAL A 90 -15.89 -11.72 27.43
CA VAL A 90 -16.52 -12.97 27.94
C VAL A 90 -15.74 -14.24 27.53
N LYS A 91 -14.97 -14.75 28.50
CA LYS A 91 -14.77 -16.17 28.86
C LYS A 91 -14.32 -17.20 27.79
N THR A 92 -13.06 -17.62 27.90
CA THR A 92 -12.78 -19.05 28.13
C THR A 92 -13.25 -19.40 29.56
N LYS A 93 -13.84 -20.56 29.88
CA LYS A 93 -13.75 -21.89 29.27
C LYS A 93 -15.10 -22.40 28.70
N SER A 94 -15.04 -22.85 27.44
CA SER A 94 -15.63 -24.09 26.88
C SER A 94 -17.11 -24.44 27.11
N LYS A 95 -17.90 -24.58 26.02
CA LYS A 95 -18.20 -25.89 25.35
C LYS A 95 -19.27 -25.80 24.23
N ALA A 96 -18.87 -26.17 23.00
CA ALA A 96 -19.66 -26.72 21.87
C ALA A 96 -20.91 -26.00 21.29
N LYS A 97 -20.91 -25.76 19.95
CA LYS A 97 -21.74 -26.47 18.92
C LYS A 97 -22.09 -25.59 17.68
N THR A 98 -21.74 -26.11 16.49
CA THR A 98 -22.18 -25.83 15.08
C THR A 98 -23.33 -24.81 14.84
N THR A 99 -23.32 -23.93 13.82
CA THR A 99 -23.39 -24.24 12.36
C THR A 99 -22.99 -23.07 11.40
N LYS A 100 -22.83 -23.38 10.10
CA LYS A 100 -22.33 -22.57 8.94
C LYS A 100 -23.48 -21.78 8.26
N SER A 101 -23.36 -20.65 7.55
CA SER A 101 -22.29 -20.03 6.72
C SER A 101 -22.35 -18.48 6.89
N LYS A 102 -21.84 -17.53 6.07
CA LYS A 102 -21.13 -17.38 4.77
C LYS A 102 -20.48 -15.96 4.81
N ALA A 103 -19.48 -15.49 4.05
CA ALA A 103 -18.63 -15.97 2.94
C ALA A 103 -17.15 -15.70 3.30
N THR A 104 -16.24 -16.58 2.90
CA THR A 104 -14.88 -16.66 3.47
C THR A 104 -13.85 -15.81 2.73
N ILE A 105 -13.42 -14.69 3.33
CA ILE A 105 -12.12 -14.08 3.01
C ILE A 105 -11.06 -14.92 3.74
N LYS A 106 -10.26 -15.69 3.00
CA LYS A 106 -9.12 -16.39 3.60
C LYS A 106 -8.04 -15.37 3.92
N GLU A 107 -7.80 -15.15 5.20
CA GLU A 107 -6.70 -14.29 5.66
C GLU A 107 -5.36 -14.80 5.14
N LYS A 108 -4.46 -13.87 4.85
CA LYS A 108 -3.12 -14.16 4.32
C LYS A 108 -2.10 -13.83 5.38
N THR A 109 -1.45 -14.83 5.95
CA THR A 109 -0.37 -14.66 6.92
C THR A 109 0.99 -14.55 6.22
N PRO A 110 1.96 -13.78 6.76
CA PRO A 110 3.30 -13.68 6.21
C PRO A 110 4.12 -14.93 6.54
N CYS A 111 4.93 -15.39 5.58
CA CYS A 111 5.93 -16.43 5.84
C CYS A 111 7.07 -15.89 6.71
N THR A 112 7.42 -16.62 7.77
CA THR A 112 8.52 -16.27 8.69
C THR A 112 9.89 -16.10 7.99
N TYR A 113 10.17 -16.87 6.93
CA TYR A 113 11.47 -16.84 6.24
C TYR A 113 11.57 -15.86 5.06
N CYS A 114 10.45 -15.43 4.48
CA CYS A 114 10.47 -14.58 3.28
C CYS A 114 9.51 -13.39 3.27
N GLU A 115 8.75 -13.21 4.36
CA GLU A 115 7.85 -12.08 4.64
C GLU A 115 6.68 -11.89 3.66
N LYS A 116 6.58 -12.74 2.62
CA LYS A 116 5.48 -12.72 1.66
C LYS A 116 4.21 -13.31 2.26
N LEU A 117 3.09 -12.64 2.01
CA LEU A 117 1.75 -13.01 2.45
C LEU A 117 1.17 -14.17 1.62
N PHE A 118 0.88 -15.30 2.25
CA PHE A 118 0.30 -16.48 1.62
C PHE A 118 -1.02 -16.91 2.28
N VAL A 119 -1.89 -17.53 1.49
CA VAL A 119 -3.18 -18.11 1.95
C VAL A 119 -2.98 -19.43 2.72
N TYR A 120 -1.82 -20.07 2.55
CA TYR A 120 -1.39 -21.27 3.28
C TYR A 120 0.11 -21.13 3.59
N THR A 121 0.43 -20.56 4.75
CA THR A 121 1.82 -20.38 5.20
C THR A 121 2.55 -21.71 5.34
N ASP A 122 1.94 -22.71 5.98
CA ASP A 122 2.58 -23.99 6.32
C ASP A 122 3.08 -24.76 5.09
N LYS A 123 2.36 -24.63 3.96
CA LYS A 123 2.74 -25.26 2.68
C LYS A 123 3.80 -24.44 1.93
N HIS A 124 3.78 -23.13 2.09
CA HIS A 124 4.83 -22.27 1.55
C HIS A 124 6.14 -22.43 2.35
N GLU A 125 6.10 -22.50 3.69
CA GLU A 125 7.29 -22.58 4.55
C GLU A 125 8.11 -23.84 4.28
N LYS A 126 7.47 -24.99 4.05
CA LYS A 126 8.13 -26.25 3.66
C LYS A 126 8.84 -26.20 2.30
N ASN A 127 8.45 -25.28 1.42
CA ASN A 127 8.99 -25.14 0.06
C ASN A 127 9.60 -23.73 -0.17
N CYS A 128 9.84 -22.97 0.90
CA CYS A 128 10.32 -21.59 0.81
C CYS A 128 11.81 -21.58 0.50
N LYS A 129 12.21 -20.95 -0.61
CA LYS A 129 13.63 -20.79 -1.01
C LYS A 129 14.54 -20.04 -0.02
N LYS A 130 14.01 -19.58 1.12
CA LYS A 130 14.75 -18.95 2.23
C LYS A 130 14.67 -19.75 3.54
N ASN A 131 14.05 -20.94 3.52
CA ASN A 131 14.00 -21.80 4.69
C ASN A 131 15.31 -22.61 4.77
N PRO A 132 16.11 -22.47 5.84
CA PRO A 132 17.41 -23.15 5.96
C PRO A 132 17.31 -24.69 5.96
N ASN A 133 16.13 -25.27 6.23
CA ASN A 133 15.94 -26.72 6.19
C ASN A 133 15.92 -27.30 4.76
N ILE A 134 15.68 -26.47 3.74
CA ILE A 134 15.68 -26.93 2.33
C ILE A 134 17.11 -27.08 1.81
N GLU A 135 18.01 -26.18 2.18
CA GLU A 135 19.42 -26.22 1.73
C GLU A 135 20.12 -27.51 2.22
N ILE A 136 19.80 -27.95 3.46
CA ILE A 136 20.29 -29.21 4.05
C ILE A 136 19.87 -30.45 3.24
N SER A 137 18.76 -30.40 2.50
CA SER A 137 18.26 -31.54 1.73
C SER A 137 18.94 -31.72 0.36
N GLN A 138 19.81 -30.80 -0.07
CA GLN A 138 20.47 -30.89 -1.38
C GLN A 138 21.91 -31.43 -1.31
N GLU A 139 22.52 -31.53 -0.13
CA GLU A 139 23.92 -31.97 0.03
C GLU A 139 24.07 -33.49 0.23
N SER A 140 22.99 -34.24 0.48
CA SER A 140 23.05 -35.68 0.78
C SER A 140 22.92 -36.62 -0.44
N GLU A 141 22.64 -36.11 -1.64
CA GLU A 141 22.41 -36.93 -2.85
C GLU A 141 23.51 -36.80 -3.92
N SER A 142 24.78 -36.66 -3.51
CA SER A 142 25.91 -36.68 -4.46
C SER A 142 27.17 -37.35 -3.94
N ILE A 143 27.06 -38.59 -3.41
CA ILE A 143 28.20 -39.51 -3.26
C ILE A 143 27.81 -40.91 -3.77
N ALA A 144 27.94 -41.11 -5.08
CA ALA A 144 27.99 -42.44 -5.67
C ALA A 144 28.85 -42.40 -6.95
N ILE A 145 30.16 -42.64 -6.82
CA ILE A 145 31.06 -43.18 -7.86
C ILE A 145 32.32 -43.75 -7.17
N LYS A 146 32.36 -45.09 -7.10
CA LYS A 146 33.46 -45.96 -7.54
C LYS A 146 34.85 -45.86 -6.88
N ALA A 147 35.16 -46.89 -6.09
CA ALA A 147 36.40 -47.66 -6.18
C ALA A 147 36.01 -49.15 -6.19
#